data_AF-A0A2W6E6W3-F1
#
_entry.id   AF-A0A2W6E6W3-F1
#
_cell.length_a   1.000
_cell.length_b   1.000
_cell.length_c   1.000
_cell.angle_alpha   90.00
_cell.angle_beta   90.00
_cell.angle_gamma   90.00
#
_symmetry.space_group_name_H-M   'P 1'
#
loop_
_entity.id
_entity.type
_entity.pdbx_description
1 polymer ?
#
loop_
_entity_poly.entity_id
_entity_poly.type
_entity_poly.pdbx_seq_one_letter_code
_entity_poly.pdbx_strand_id
1 'polypeptide(L)'
;MWMPRGYRAAPGPLRAVMAGVAVNVGFYGMWRTLDLLRVPPGWLAVIVLLLGGFTALLGIAHATVQTDLTEVVAYSSVENGGLISVGYGIALVGAAVGRPPLVAVGLLAATLQTVAHALAKSLLFSAVSGIEDATGTTELEALRGVGHRLPASGTGLAIGALTLAGLPLTVGFVSEWFLLEALMQQFRIGRLVYALPLALAGALVAITTGFAAVAFVRIVGLTVLGPREPREVMSGRDVGPLGVAGLALLGLGCVGVAAVAPLWIRVLIAGLNPVVGRDVAAGALKSEWVLQPVYAEFSALSPSWLAVVMPLLLLGVLGMSVAFGRGRMFAVRRVPVWRSATGGVTGENQYTPFGFANPTRKVLANLLLTQSELTVLERETGGRTGDPHYDAAGAHLGYTNDVVEVVERFLFRPLRRPLLLAVRIAKRLQNGRLDAYLAYMLIALLAVLAVVAGLA
;
A
#
# COMPACT_ATOMS: atom_id res chain seq x y z
N MET A 1 4.54 1.97 11.88
CA MET A 1 5.38 2.85 12.72
C MET A 1 6.62 3.34 11.99
N TRP A 2 7.63 2.50 11.73
CA TRP A 2 8.89 3.00 11.16
C TRP A 2 8.73 3.44 9.68
N MET A 3 7.95 2.73 8.88
CA MET A 3 7.80 3.02 7.44
C MET A 3 7.31 4.45 7.14
N PRO A 4 6.16 4.93 7.69
CA PRO A 4 5.70 6.30 7.43
C PRO A 4 6.69 7.40 7.83
N ARG A 5 7.33 7.24 9.00
CA ARG A 5 8.33 8.20 9.49
C ARG A 5 9.62 8.14 8.68
N GLY A 6 10.06 6.93 8.33
CA GLY A 6 11.27 6.70 7.55
C GLY A 6 11.17 7.26 6.13
N TYR A 7 10.02 7.07 5.46
CA TYR A 7 9.82 7.65 4.13
C TYR A 7 9.71 9.17 4.16
N ARG A 8 9.05 9.76 5.17
CA ARG A 8 9.01 11.22 5.32
C ARG A 8 10.40 11.83 5.59
N ALA A 9 11.25 11.13 6.35
CA ALA A 9 12.60 11.61 6.67
C ALA A 9 13.59 11.47 5.51
N ALA A 10 13.31 10.61 4.51
CA ALA A 10 14.22 10.37 3.40
C ALA A 10 14.10 11.46 2.31
N PRO A 11 15.19 11.86 1.65
CA PRO A 11 15.15 12.76 0.49
C PRO A 11 14.38 12.15 -0.68
N GLY A 12 13.67 12.97 -1.47
CA GLY A 12 12.71 12.54 -2.51
C GLY A 12 13.11 11.30 -3.33
N PRO A 13 14.17 11.35 -4.16
CA PRO A 13 14.58 10.20 -4.99
C PRO A 13 14.98 8.96 -4.18
N LEU A 14 15.51 9.14 -2.98
CA LEU A 14 15.88 8.02 -2.10
C LEU A 14 14.64 7.31 -1.55
N ARG A 15 13.52 8.02 -1.37
CA ARG A 15 12.24 7.41 -0.95
C ARG A 15 11.79 6.33 -1.94
N ALA A 16 11.91 6.60 -3.24
CA ALA A 16 11.54 5.65 -4.29
C ALA A 16 12.38 4.36 -4.22
N VAL A 17 13.70 4.50 -4.08
CA VAL A 17 14.62 3.36 -3.93
C VAL A 17 14.34 2.59 -2.64
N MET A 18 14.19 3.28 -1.52
CA MET A 18 13.89 2.66 -0.23
C MET A 18 12.58 1.86 -0.28
N ALA A 19 11.54 2.40 -0.93
CA ALA A 19 10.26 1.72 -1.06
C ALA A 19 10.36 0.45 -1.91
N GLY A 20 11.15 0.48 -2.98
CA GLY A 20 11.39 -0.71 -3.80
C GLY A 20 12.25 -1.78 -3.13
N VAL A 21 13.16 -1.41 -2.21
CA VAL A 21 14.15 -2.35 -1.64
C VAL A 21 13.76 -2.87 -0.27
N ALA A 22 13.28 -2.03 0.64
CA ALA A 22 13.17 -2.39 2.06
C ALA A 22 12.19 -3.55 2.31
N VAL A 23 11.03 -3.53 1.67
CA VAL A 23 10.04 -4.61 1.76
C VAL A 23 10.55 -5.88 1.10
N ASN A 24 11.26 -5.76 -0.03
CA ASN A 24 11.81 -6.89 -0.77
C ASN A 24 12.89 -7.64 0.03
N VAL A 25 13.74 -6.94 0.78
CA VAL A 25 14.71 -7.56 1.68
C VAL A 25 14.01 -8.33 2.80
N GLY A 26 12.93 -7.76 3.36
CA GLY A 26 12.09 -8.47 4.34
C GLY A 26 11.50 -9.75 3.79
N PHE A 27 10.91 -9.69 2.59
CA PHE A 27 10.35 -10.86 1.91
C PHE A 27 11.42 -11.91 1.55
N TYR A 28 12.61 -11.48 1.09
CA TYR A 28 13.73 -12.38 0.86
C TYR A 28 14.12 -13.14 2.14
N GLY A 29 14.15 -12.46 3.28
CA GLY A 29 14.36 -13.08 4.59
C GLY A 29 13.31 -14.15 4.89
N MET A 30 12.02 -13.83 4.71
CA MET A 30 10.91 -14.79 4.88
C MET A 30 11.05 -16.00 3.95
N TRP A 31 11.41 -15.78 2.69
CA TRP A 31 11.64 -16.86 1.73
C TRP A 31 12.73 -17.82 2.21
N ARG A 32 13.88 -17.28 2.66
CA ARG A 32 15.00 -18.09 3.19
C ARG A 32 14.64 -18.83 4.48
N THR A 33 13.77 -18.26 5.32
CA THR A 33 13.33 -18.97 6.55
C THR A 33 12.41 -20.16 6.25
N LEU A 34 11.66 -20.15 5.15
CA LEU A 34 10.85 -21.31 4.75
C LEU A 34 11.74 -22.52 4.44
N ASP A 35 12.82 -22.29 3.70
CA ASP A 35 13.83 -23.30 3.35
C ASP A 35 14.49 -23.89 4.62
N LEU A 36 14.78 -23.04 5.60
CA LEU A 36 15.33 -23.45 6.89
C LEU A 36 14.34 -24.27 7.74
N LEU A 37 13.07 -23.83 7.82
CA LEU A 37 12.07 -24.47 8.67
C LEU A 37 11.63 -25.83 8.14
N ARG A 38 11.59 -26.02 6.81
CA ARG A 38 11.01 -27.16 6.08
C ARG A 38 9.53 -27.42 6.42
N VAL A 39 9.24 -27.80 7.66
CA VAL A 39 7.90 -27.97 8.22
C VAL A 39 7.69 -26.92 9.31
N PRO A 40 7.03 -25.79 8.99
CA PRO A 40 6.82 -24.73 9.98
C PRO A 40 5.80 -25.15 11.05
N PRO A 41 5.94 -24.68 12.30
CA PRO A 41 4.92 -24.87 13.32
C PRO A 41 3.58 -24.28 12.88
N GLY A 42 2.48 -25.01 13.09
CA GLY A 42 1.15 -24.57 12.66
C GLY A 42 0.72 -23.22 13.25
N TRP A 43 1.08 -22.95 14.51
CA TRP A 43 0.79 -21.66 15.15
C TRP A 43 1.48 -20.49 14.45
N LEU A 44 2.71 -20.69 13.93
CA LEU A 44 3.46 -19.64 13.23
C LEU A 44 2.78 -19.30 11.91
N ALA A 45 2.33 -20.31 11.17
CA ALA A 45 1.61 -20.12 9.91
C ALA A 45 0.33 -19.28 10.12
N VAL A 46 -0.44 -19.61 11.17
CA VAL A 46 -1.68 -18.87 11.52
C VAL A 46 -1.38 -17.44 11.96
N ILE A 47 -0.35 -17.23 12.80
CA ILE A 47 0.02 -15.89 13.25
C ILE A 47 0.46 -15.02 12.08
N VAL A 48 1.36 -15.51 11.22
CA VAL A 48 1.86 -14.75 10.06
C VAL A 48 0.71 -14.37 9.13
N LEU A 49 -0.18 -15.32 8.86
CA LEU A 49 -1.33 -15.10 7.99
C LEU A 49 -2.30 -14.04 8.53
N LEU A 50 -2.71 -14.15 9.79
CA LEU A 50 -3.64 -13.19 10.39
C LEU A 50 -2.99 -11.83 10.63
N LEU A 51 -1.76 -11.81 11.15
CA LEU A 51 -1.01 -10.56 11.37
C LEU A 51 -0.76 -9.83 10.04
N GLY A 52 -0.46 -10.55 8.97
CA GLY A 52 -0.36 -10.00 7.61
C GLY A 52 -1.67 -9.34 7.17
N GLY A 53 -2.80 -10.04 7.34
CA GLY A 53 -4.12 -9.51 6.98
C GLY A 53 -4.53 -8.27 7.78
N PHE A 54 -4.29 -8.25 9.09
CA PHE A 54 -4.52 -7.07 9.91
C PHE A 54 -3.57 -5.92 9.56
N THR A 55 -2.32 -6.23 9.22
CA THR A 55 -1.34 -5.22 8.77
C THR A 55 -1.79 -4.59 7.45
N ALA A 56 -2.31 -5.40 6.51
CA ALA A 56 -2.88 -4.94 5.27
C ALA A 56 -4.02 -3.93 5.52
N LEU A 57 -5.02 -4.37 6.31
CA LEU A 57 -6.21 -3.58 6.61
C LEU A 57 -5.88 -2.27 7.35
N LEU A 58 -5.06 -2.34 8.40
CA LEU A 58 -4.68 -1.15 9.17
C LEU A 58 -3.84 -0.19 8.33
N GLY A 59 -2.93 -0.72 7.50
CA GLY A 59 -2.12 0.07 6.58
C GLY A 59 -2.98 0.93 5.65
N ILE A 60 -3.98 0.32 5.00
CA ILE A 60 -4.82 1.06 4.06
C ILE A 60 -5.83 1.95 4.76
N ALA A 61 -6.38 1.52 5.91
CA ALA A 61 -7.26 2.34 6.72
C ALA A 61 -6.57 3.65 7.13
N HIS A 62 -5.31 3.57 7.57
CA HIS A 62 -4.50 4.77 7.84
C HIS A 62 -4.27 5.58 6.55
N ALA A 63 -3.90 4.95 5.43
CA ALA A 63 -3.68 5.67 4.17
C ALA A 63 -4.92 6.45 3.71
N THR A 64 -6.14 5.90 3.87
CA THR A 64 -7.39 6.56 3.46
C THR A 64 -7.68 7.83 4.25
N VAL A 65 -7.21 7.92 5.50
CA VAL A 65 -7.53 9.06 6.38
C VAL A 65 -6.45 10.15 6.40
N GLN A 66 -5.28 9.90 5.81
CA GLN A 66 -4.21 10.89 5.74
C GLN A 66 -4.55 12.06 4.82
N THR A 67 -4.04 13.24 5.18
CA THR A 67 -4.13 14.49 4.41
C THR A 67 -2.88 14.78 3.59
N ASP A 68 -1.75 14.17 3.94
CA ASP A 68 -0.48 14.29 3.25
C ASP A 68 -0.26 13.15 2.23
N LEU A 69 0.11 13.50 1.00
CA LEU A 69 0.28 12.56 -0.10
C LEU A 69 1.44 11.58 0.13
N THR A 70 2.56 12.03 0.70
CA THR A 70 3.70 11.17 1.04
C THR A 70 3.29 10.13 2.09
N GLU A 71 2.51 10.54 3.07
CA GLU A 71 1.97 9.65 4.08
C GLU A 71 0.98 8.63 3.51
N VAL A 72 0.10 9.03 2.60
CA VAL A 72 -0.80 8.08 1.90
C VAL A 72 0.00 6.98 1.19
N VAL A 73 1.04 7.37 0.44
CA VAL A 73 1.90 6.41 -0.27
C VAL A 73 2.67 5.52 0.71
N ALA A 74 3.14 6.08 1.83
CA ALA A 74 3.85 5.33 2.85
C ALA A 74 2.98 4.32 3.61
N TYR A 75 1.76 4.69 4.02
CA TYR A 75 0.85 3.79 4.72
C TYR A 75 0.32 2.69 3.79
N SER A 76 0.09 2.99 2.51
CA SER A 76 -0.18 1.93 1.53
C SER A 76 1.03 1.02 1.27
N SER A 77 2.26 1.38 1.68
CA SER A 77 3.37 0.43 1.68
C SER A 77 3.27 -0.58 2.83
N VAL A 78 2.75 -0.14 3.98
CA VAL A 78 2.41 -1.04 5.10
C VAL A 78 1.34 -2.04 4.65
N GLU A 79 0.34 -1.57 3.91
CA GLU A 79 -0.71 -2.45 3.39
C GLU A 79 -0.15 -3.54 2.46
N ASN A 80 0.60 -3.14 1.43
CA ASN A 80 1.25 -4.07 0.52
C ASN A 80 2.20 -5.06 1.22
N GLY A 81 2.95 -4.62 2.23
CA GLY A 81 3.78 -5.51 3.06
C GLY A 81 2.95 -6.54 3.83
N GLY A 82 1.76 -6.16 4.28
CA GLY A 82 0.76 -7.06 4.84
C GLY A 82 0.29 -8.11 3.82
N LEU A 83 -0.06 -7.69 2.60
CA LEU A 83 -0.47 -8.59 1.51
C LEU A 83 0.62 -9.61 1.13
N ILE A 84 1.88 -9.16 1.03
CA ILE A 84 3.05 -10.04 0.80
C ILE A 84 3.18 -11.07 1.94
N SER A 85 3.02 -10.62 3.19
CA SER A 85 3.06 -11.49 4.37
C SER A 85 1.92 -12.51 4.40
N VAL A 86 0.72 -12.14 3.92
CA VAL A 86 -0.41 -13.07 3.74
C VAL A 86 -0.07 -14.15 2.72
N GLY A 87 0.47 -13.78 1.55
CA GLY A 87 0.90 -14.75 0.55
C GLY A 87 1.94 -15.75 1.10
N TYR A 88 2.91 -15.24 1.85
CA TYR A 88 3.87 -16.09 2.57
C TYR A 88 3.21 -16.97 3.64
N GLY A 89 2.23 -16.44 4.37
CA GLY A 89 1.43 -17.20 5.34
C GLY A 89 0.67 -18.37 4.70
N ILE A 90 0.12 -18.19 3.49
CA ILE A 90 -0.51 -19.28 2.72
C ILE A 90 0.53 -20.37 2.42
N ALA A 91 1.75 -19.98 2.04
CA ALA A 91 2.82 -20.94 1.78
C ALA A 91 3.23 -21.71 3.05
N LEU A 92 3.31 -21.04 4.21
CA LEU A 92 3.55 -21.70 5.49
C LEU A 92 2.45 -22.69 5.85
N VAL A 93 1.18 -22.35 5.61
CA VAL A 93 0.07 -23.29 5.81
C VAL A 93 0.19 -24.49 4.86
N GLY A 94 0.54 -24.25 3.60
CA GLY A 94 0.82 -25.31 2.63
C GLY A 94 1.90 -26.28 3.11
N ALA A 95 3.00 -25.76 3.66
CA ALA A 95 4.08 -26.56 4.20
C ALA A 95 3.64 -27.32 5.46
N ALA A 96 2.92 -26.68 6.39
CA ALA A 96 2.42 -27.28 7.62
C ALA A 96 1.41 -28.41 7.40
N VAL A 97 0.64 -28.36 6.31
CA VAL A 97 -0.36 -29.38 5.94
C VAL A 97 0.19 -30.39 4.91
N GLY A 98 1.44 -30.24 4.47
CA GLY A 98 2.07 -31.14 3.49
C GLY A 98 1.43 -31.05 2.10
N ARG A 99 1.05 -29.84 1.66
CA ARG A 99 0.45 -29.59 0.35
C ARG A 99 1.33 -28.67 -0.51
N PRO A 100 2.23 -29.25 -1.32
CA PRO A 100 3.11 -28.49 -2.22
C PRO A 100 2.39 -27.49 -3.14
N PRO A 101 1.20 -27.79 -3.70
CA PRO A 101 0.47 -26.81 -4.52
C PRO A 101 0.12 -25.52 -3.76
N LEU A 102 -0.23 -25.62 -2.47
CA LEU A 102 -0.57 -24.45 -1.67
C LEU A 102 0.68 -23.62 -1.33
N VAL A 103 1.83 -24.29 -1.13
CA VAL A 103 3.13 -23.64 -1.01
C VAL A 103 3.44 -22.84 -2.27
N ALA A 104 3.29 -23.46 -3.44
CA ALA A 104 3.56 -22.84 -4.73
C ALA A 104 2.69 -21.59 -4.95
N VAL A 105 1.36 -21.68 -4.77
CA VAL A 105 0.46 -20.55 -4.96
C VAL A 105 0.77 -19.41 -3.99
N GLY A 106 1.00 -19.70 -2.71
CA GLY A 106 1.31 -18.67 -1.71
C GLY A 106 2.60 -17.90 -2.04
N LEU A 107 3.66 -18.61 -2.42
CA LEU A 107 4.94 -18.00 -2.82
C LEU A 107 4.83 -17.22 -4.12
N LEU A 108 4.08 -17.72 -5.11
CA LEU A 108 3.80 -16.99 -6.35
C LEU A 108 3.04 -15.68 -6.04
N ALA A 109 1.96 -15.75 -5.25
CA ALA A 109 1.17 -14.58 -4.87
C ALA A 109 2.01 -13.52 -4.13
N ALA A 110 2.81 -13.95 -3.15
CA ALA A 110 3.69 -13.03 -2.41
C ALA A 110 4.75 -12.38 -3.31
N THR A 111 5.33 -13.15 -4.24
CA THR A 111 6.33 -12.63 -5.18
C THR A 111 5.72 -11.67 -6.19
N LEU A 112 4.54 -12.01 -6.72
CA LEU A 112 3.75 -11.14 -7.60
C LEU A 112 3.46 -9.79 -6.91
N GLN A 113 3.00 -9.84 -5.66
CA GLN A 113 2.71 -8.63 -4.88
C GLN A 113 3.99 -7.82 -4.61
N THR A 114 5.13 -8.48 -4.37
CA THR A 114 6.42 -7.83 -4.18
C THR A 114 6.86 -7.06 -5.43
N VAL A 115 6.71 -7.65 -6.62
CA VAL A 115 7.00 -7.00 -7.91
C VAL A 115 6.07 -5.82 -8.16
N ALA A 116 4.76 -6.02 -7.95
CA ALA A 116 3.76 -4.96 -8.12
C ALA A 116 4.04 -3.78 -7.19
N HIS A 117 4.32 -4.06 -5.92
CA HIS A 117 4.69 -3.08 -4.91
C HIS A 117 5.93 -2.29 -5.33
N ALA A 118 7.02 -2.96 -5.69
CA ALA A 118 8.28 -2.29 -6.02
C ALA A 118 8.13 -1.32 -7.20
N LEU A 119 7.44 -1.73 -8.27
CA LEU A 119 7.20 -0.90 -9.45
C LEU A 119 6.29 0.29 -9.12
N ALA A 120 5.12 0.02 -8.52
CA ALA A 120 4.13 1.06 -8.26
C ALA A 120 4.61 2.07 -7.20
N LYS A 121 5.32 1.63 -6.16
CA LYS A 121 5.87 2.53 -5.15
C LYS A 121 7.01 3.38 -5.67
N SER A 122 7.90 2.80 -6.47
CA SER A 122 8.98 3.57 -7.12
C SER A 122 8.38 4.66 -8.00
N LEU A 123 7.32 4.35 -8.75
CA LEU A 123 6.61 5.31 -9.57
C LEU A 123 5.95 6.41 -8.73
N LEU A 124 5.19 6.02 -7.70
CA LEU A 124 4.48 6.96 -6.83
C LEU A 124 5.43 7.90 -6.12
N PHE A 125 6.48 7.40 -5.45
CA PHE A 125 7.43 8.27 -4.75
C PHE A 125 8.24 9.15 -5.70
N SER A 126 8.56 8.68 -6.91
CA SER A 126 9.21 9.53 -7.92
C SER A 126 8.30 10.66 -8.39
N ALA A 127 7.02 10.36 -8.63
CA ALA A 127 6.03 11.35 -8.99
C ALA A 127 5.76 12.36 -7.85
N VAL A 128 5.64 11.87 -6.62
CA VAL A 128 5.47 12.71 -5.42
C VAL A 128 6.68 13.63 -5.24
N SER A 129 7.90 13.14 -5.44
CA SER A 129 9.10 13.97 -5.37
C SER A 129 9.07 15.10 -6.39
N GLY A 130 8.71 14.81 -7.65
CA GLY A 130 8.56 15.84 -8.68
C GLY A 130 7.46 16.88 -8.36
N ILE A 131 6.37 16.45 -7.72
CA ILE A 131 5.30 17.35 -7.25
C ILE A 131 5.79 18.22 -6.09
N GLU A 132 6.45 17.63 -5.10
CA GLU A 132 6.99 18.32 -3.93
C GLU A 132 8.06 19.34 -4.35
N ASP A 133 8.96 18.98 -5.25
CA ASP A 133 10.00 19.89 -5.78
C ASP A 133 9.40 21.10 -6.52
N ALA A 134 8.28 20.91 -7.22
CA ALA A 134 7.64 21.97 -8.01
C ALA A 134 6.67 22.86 -7.21
N THR A 135 6.03 22.31 -6.19
CA THR A 135 4.96 22.98 -5.41
C THR A 135 5.37 23.35 -3.99
N GLY A 136 6.43 22.74 -3.44
CA GLY A 136 6.88 22.93 -2.07
C GLY A 136 5.99 22.29 -1.01
N THR A 137 4.98 21.50 -1.39
CA THR A 137 4.02 20.88 -0.46
C THR A 137 3.57 19.51 -0.93
N THR A 138 3.19 18.66 0.02
CA THR A 138 2.58 17.34 -0.20
C THR A 138 1.15 17.25 0.34
N GLU A 139 0.59 18.37 0.79
CA GLU A 139 -0.80 18.44 1.30
C GLU A 139 -1.82 18.22 0.19
N LEU A 140 -2.69 17.22 0.34
CA LEU A 140 -3.66 16.82 -0.69
C LEU A 140 -4.61 17.95 -1.08
N GLU A 141 -5.00 18.80 -0.13
CA GLU A 141 -5.89 19.95 -0.40
C GLU A 141 -5.23 20.99 -1.29
N ALA A 142 -3.91 21.22 -1.14
CA ALA A 142 -3.16 22.14 -1.98
C ALA A 142 -2.87 21.55 -3.37
N LEU A 143 -2.83 20.22 -3.49
CA LEU A 143 -2.48 19.50 -4.72
C LEU A 143 -3.68 19.19 -5.64
N ARG A 144 -4.81 19.86 -5.47
CA ARG A 144 -6.01 19.65 -6.31
C ARG A 144 -5.74 19.98 -7.79
N GLY A 145 -6.03 19.01 -8.65
CA GLY A 145 -5.81 19.12 -10.10
C GLY A 145 -4.34 19.28 -10.52
N VAL A 146 -3.39 18.81 -9.70
CA VAL A 146 -1.95 18.97 -9.95
C VAL A 146 -1.53 18.35 -11.28
N GLY A 147 -2.19 17.28 -11.74
CA GLY A 147 -1.87 16.62 -13.00
C GLY A 147 -2.12 17.47 -14.24
N HIS A 148 -2.91 18.52 -14.15
CA HIS A 148 -3.05 19.50 -15.23
C HIS A 148 -1.87 20.45 -15.36
N ARG A 149 -1.11 20.64 -14.28
CA ARG A 149 0.02 21.58 -14.19
C ARG A 149 1.36 20.84 -14.34
N LEU A 150 1.45 19.66 -13.73
CA LEU A 150 2.60 18.76 -13.75
C LEU A 150 2.17 17.45 -14.43
N PRO A 151 2.06 17.42 -15.77
CA PRO A 151 1.47 16.30 -16.48
C PRO A 151 2.28 15.01 -16.36
N ALA A 152 3.61 15.06 -16.30
CA ALA A 152 4.43 13.86 -16.19
C ALA A 152 4.29 13.25 -14.79
N SER A 153 4.51 14.06 -13.76
CA SER A 153 4.37 13.63 -12.36
C SER A 153 2.93 13.22 -12.04
N GLY A 154 1.94 13.97 -12.51
CA GLY A 154 0.52 13.64 -12.33
C GLY A 154 0.10 12.35 -13.04
N THR A 155 0.59 12.09 -14.25
CA THR A 155 0.34 10.82 -14.96
C THR A 155 1.01 9.65 -14.25
N GLY A 156 2.25 9.81 -13.79
CA GLY A 156 2.93 8.80 -12.99
C GLY A 156 2.18 8.50 -11.69
N LEU A 157 1.73 9.54 -10.98
CA LEU A 157 0.89 9.42 -9.78
C LEU A 157 -0.40 8.65 -10.07
N ALA A 158 -1.07 8.95 -11.18
CA ALA A 158 -2.29 8.24 -11.59
C ALA A 158 -2.02 6.77 -11.90
N ILE A 159 -1.04 6.44 -12.75
CA ILE A 159 -0.72 5.04 -13.11
C ILE A 159 -0.33 4.24 -11.87
N GLY A 160 0.49 4.81 -10.98
CA GLY A 160 0.87 4.17 -9.73
C GLY A 160 -0.32 3.93 -8.80
N ALA A 161 -1.21 4.92 -8.65
CA ALA A 161 -2.41 4.80 -7.84
C ALA A 161 -3.39 3.76 -8.41
N LEU A 162 -3.59 3.73 -9.73
CA LEU A 162 -4.42 2.73 -10.40
C LEU A 162 -3.82 1.32 -10.28
N THR A 163 -2.49 1.20 -10.28
CA THR A 163 -1.80 -0.07 -10.07
C THR A 163 -2.02 -0.60 -8.66
N LEU A 164 -1.88 0.25 -7.63
CA LEU A 164 -2.14 -0.14 -6.24
C LEU A 164 -3.64 -0.28 -5.89
N ALA A 165 -4.53 0.24 -6.72
CA ALA A 165 -5.97 0.00 -6.61
C ALA A 165 -6.40 -1.32 -7.28
N GLY A 166 -5.45 -2.06 -7.87
CA GLY A 166 -5.74 -3.31 -8.56
C GLY A 166 -6.57 -3.14 -9.83
N LEU A 167 -6.35 -2.08 -10.63
CA LEU A 167 -7.11 -1.93 -11.88
C LEU A 167 -6.74 -3.01 -12.91
N PRO A 168 -7.74 -3.56 -13.65
CA PRO A 168 -7.50 -4.43 -14.79
C PRO A 168 -6.50 -3.77 -15.75
N LEU A 169 -5.51 -4.55 -16.23
CA LEU A 169 -4.32 -4.14 -17.03
C LEU A 169 -3.04 -3.86 -16.24
N THR A 170 -3.11 -3.70 -14.93
CA THR A 170 -1.93 -3.40 -14.11
C THR A 170 -1.39 -4.65 -13.42
N VAL A 171 -0.10 -4.62 -13.05
CA VAL A 171 0.54 -5.72 -12.33
C VAL A 171 -0.06 -5.93 -10.94
N GLY A 172 -0.57 -4.86 -10.31
CA GLY A 172 -1.26 -4.94 -9.02
C GLY A 172 -2.57 -5.74 -9.09
N PHE A 173 -3.30 -5.65 -10.20
CA PHE A 173 -4.47 -6.52 -10.39
C PHE A 173 -4.08 -8.00 -10.46
N VAL A 174 -3.02 -8.32 -11.22
CA VAL A 174 -2.55 -9.69 -11.35
C VAL A 174 -2.12 -10.25 -9.99
N SER A 175 -1.39 -9.48 -9.18
CA SER A 175 -0.94 -9.93 -7.86
C SER A 175 -2.05 -10.10 -6.84
N GLU A 176 -2.94 -9.11 -6.69
CA GLU A 176 -4.04 -9.16 -5.72
C GLU A 176 -5.05 -10.25 -6.08
N TRP A 177 -5.36 -10.40 -7.38
CA TRP A 177 -6.24 -11.47 -7.84
C TRP A 177 -5.66 -12.85 -7.51
N PHE A 178 -4.37 -13.07 -7.79
CA PHE A 178 -3.68 -14.32 -7.43
C PHE A 178 -3.70 -14.57 -5.92
N LEU A 179 -3.52 -13.52 -5.10
CA LEU A 179 -3.54 -13.63 -3.64
C LEU A 179 -4.94 -14.01 -3.13
N LEU A 180 -6.00 -13.40 -3.68
CA LEU A 180 -7.38 -13.73 -3.34
C LEU A 180 -7.70 -15.19 -3.73
N GLU A 181 -7.34 -15.61 -4.94
CA GLU A 181 -7.53 -16.99 -5.39
C GLU A 181 -6.77 -18.00 -4.52
N ALA A 182 -5.58 -17.64 -4.04
CA ALA A 182 -4.78 -18.43 -3.10
C ALA A 182 -5.51 -18.64 -1.77
N LEU A 183 -6.09 -17.58 -1.21
CA LEU A 183 -6.86 -17.62 0.03
C LEU A 183 -8.15 -18.43 -0.14
N MET A 184 -8.77 -18.36 -1.31
CA MET A 184 -9.95 -19.15 -1.62
C MET A 184 -9.67 -20.65 -1.65
N GLN A 185 -8.42 -21.12 -1.79
CA GLN A 185 -8.10 -22.56 -1.70
C GLN A 185 -8.36 -23.18 -0.31
N GLN A 186 -8.81 -22.38 0.65
CA GLN A 186 -9.17 -22.82 2.01
C GLN A 186 -10.19 -23.96 2.05
N PHE A 187 -11.14 -24.04 1.10
CA PHE A 187 -12.13 -25.13 1.05
C PHE A 187 -11.49 -26.51 0.82
N ARG A 188 -10.26 -26.54 0.28
CA ARG A 188 -9.52 -27.79 0.06
C ARG A 188 -8.92 -28.30 1.37
N ILE A 189 -8.80 -27.48 2.42
CA ILE A 189 -8.12 -27.81 3.67
C ILE A 189 -9.12 -28.41 4.67
N GLY A 190 -9.02 -29.71 4.95
CA GLY A 190 -9.93 -30.38 5.88
C GLY A 190 -9.75 -30.03 7.37
N ARG A 191 -8.64 -29.36 7.73
CA ARG A 191 -8.34 -28.97 9.11
C ARG A 191 -8.82 -27.55 9.39
N LEU A 192 -9.84 -27.44 10.25
CA LEU A 192 -10.49 -26.17 10.60
C LEU A 192 -9.51 -25.10 11.12
N VAL A 193 -8.49 -25.52 11.89
CA VAL A 193 -7.44 -24.65 12.44
C VAL A 193 -6.66 -23.87 11.36
N TYR A 194 -6.65 -24.35 10.11
CA TYR A 194 -6.03 -23.65 8.98
C TYR A 194 -7.07 -23.07 8.03
N ALA A 195 -8.19 -23.76 7.82
CA ALA A 195 -9.24 -23.31 6.91
C ALA A 195 -9.91 -22.00 7.37
N LEU A 196 -10.14 -21.83 8.68
CA LEU A 196 -10.74 -20.60 9.23
C LEU A 196 -9.79 -19.41 9.13
N PRO A 197 -8.49 -19.50 9.53
CA PRO A 197 -7.57 -18.39 9.33
C PRO A 197 -7.37 -17.98 7.87
N LEU A 198 -7.34 -18.92 6.91
CA LEU A 198 -7.32 -18.54 5.49
C LEU A 198 -8.59 -17.79 5.08
N ALA A 199 -9.77 -18.27 5.49
CA ALA A 199 -11.02 -17.58 5.16
C ALA A 199 -11.07 -16.17 5.77
N LEU A 200 -10.67 -16.03 7.03
CA LEU A 200 -10.59 -14.73 7.71
C LEU A 200 -9.57 -13.80 7.03
N ALA A 201 -8.39 -14.30 6.68
CA ALA A 201 -7.40 -13.53 5.94
C ALA A 201 -7.93 -13.12 4.55
N GLY A 202 -8.66 -14.00 3.86
CA GLY A 202 -9.38 -13.68 2.63
C GLY A 202 -10.35 -12.52 2.80
N ALA A 203 -11.16 -12.53 3.86
CA ALA A 203 -12.08 -11.43 4.17
C ALA A 203 -11.33 -10.12 4.48
N LEU A 204 -10.24 -10.18 5.25
CA LEU A 204 -9.41 -9.01 5.56
C LEU A 204 -8.79 -8.41 4.29
N VAL A 205 -8.26 -9.24 3.39
CA VAL A 205 -7.70 -8.79 2.10
C VAL A 205 -8.79 -8.18 1.22
N ALA A 206 -9.97 -8.80 1.12
CA ALA A 206 -11.07 -8.25 0.32
C ALA A 206 -11.53 -6.85 0.83
N ILE A 207 -11.63 -6.67 2.15
CA ILE A 207 -11.94 -5.37 2.75
C ILE A 207 -10.80 -4.37 2.47
N THR A 208 -9.55 -4.83 2.53
CA THR A 208 -8.36 -4.01 2.23
C THR A 208 -8.42 -3.48 0.80
N THR A 209 -8.68 -4.32 -0.20
CA THR A 209 -8.83 -3.90 -1.62
C THR A 209 -9.96 -2.87 -1.78
N GLY A 210 -11.07 -3.02 -1.05
CA GLY A 210 -12.16 -2.03 -1.04
C GLY A 210 -11.72 -0.65 -0.53
N PHE A 211 -11.00 -0.59 0.60
CA PHE A 211 -10.44 0.66 1.10
C PHE A 211 -9.33 1.24 0.21
N ALA A 212 -8.56 0.37 -0.45
CA ALA A 212 -7.53 0.78 -1.40
C ALA A 212 -8.17 1.52 -2.58
N ALA A 213 -9.26 1.00 -3.14
CA ALA A 213 -10.02 1.69 -4.16
C ALA A 213 -10.47 3.09 -3.71
N VAL A 214 -11.02 3.24 -2.50
CA VAL A 214 -11.40 4.56 -1.95
C VAL A 214 -10.19 5.50 -1.84
N ALA A 215 -9.08 5.02 -1.28
CA ALA A 215 -7.88 5.81 -1.07
C ALA A 215 -7.27 6.30 -2.39
N PHE A 216 -7.21 5.45 -3.41
CA PHE A 216 -6.57 5.77 -4.68
C PHE A 216 -7.52 6.48 -5.67
N VAL A 217 -8.83 6.24 -5.62
CA VAL A 217 -9.82 7.07 -6.33
C VAL A 217 -9.75 8.52 -5.85
N ARG A 218 -9.55 8.74 -4.54
CA ARG A 218 -9.32 10.09 -4.00
C ARG A 218 -8.07 10.75 -4.62
N ILE A 219 -6.97 10.02 -4.77
CA ILE A 219 -5.74 10.55 -5.39
C ILE A 219 -6.01 10.87 -6.87
N VAL A 220 -6.49 9.90 -7.66
CA VAL A 220 -6.68 10.07 -9.10
C VAL A 220 -7.75 11.14 -9.39
N GLY A 221 -8.93 11.01 -8.77
CA GLY A 221 -10.09 11.84 -9.07
C GLY A 221 -9.99 13.28 -8.56
N LEU A 222 -9.41 13.49 -7.37
CA LEU A 222 -9.42 14.81 -6.72
C LEU A 222 -8.06 15.49 -6.69
N THR A 223 -6.96 14.72 -6.68
CA THR A 223 -5.60 15.28 -6.68
C THR A 223 -5.07 15.42 -8.11
N VAL A 224 -5.12 14.35 -8.92
CA VAL A 224 -4.61 14.41 -10.30
C VAL A 224 -5.59 15.12 -11.25
N LEU A 225 -6.84 14.66 -11.30
CA LEU A 225 -7.87 15.10 -12.25
C LEU A 225 -8.83 16.16 -11.67
N GLY A 226 -8.60 16.58 -10.42
CA GLY A 226 -9.45 17.53 -9.72
C GLY A 226 -9.52 18.90 -10.40
N PRO A 227 -10.48 19.74 -9.99
CA PRO A 227 -10.61 21.09 -10.53
C PRO A 227 -9.34 21.90 -10.25
N ARG A 228 -8.95 22.72 -11.23
CA ARG A 228 -7.79 23.62 -11.09
C ARG A 228 -8.14 24.71 -10.08
N GLU A 229 -7.49 24.68 -8.92
CA GLU A 229 -7.57 25.82 -8.01
C GLU A 229 -6.68 26.98 -8.51
N PRO A 230 -7.16 28.23 -8.45
CA PRO A 230 -6.37 29.42 -8.77
C PRO A 230 -5.28 29.74 -7.74
N ARG A 231 -5.29 29.12 -6.54
CA ARG A 231 -4.35 29.48 -5.47
C ARG A 231 -2.94 28.99 -5.79
N GLU A 232 -2.09 29.98 -6.02
CA GLU A 232 -0.64 29.94 -6.22
C GLU A 232 0.07 29.32 -5.02
N VAL A 233 0.78 28.21 -5.25
CA VAL A 233 2.20 28.06 -4.86
C VAL A 233 2.82 27.11 -5.89
N MET A 234 3.32 27.65 -7.00
CA MET A 234 4.22 26.90 -7.88
C MET A 234 5.49 27.70 -8.00
N SER A 235 6.59 27.17 -7.47
CA SER A 235 7.92 27.77 -7.65
C SER A 235 8.71 27.10 -8.76
N GLY A 236 8.35 25.87 -9.15
CA GLY A 236 9.12 25.03 -10.07
C GLY A 236 8.37 24.51 -11.30
N ARG A 237 9.14 23.98 -12.25
CA ARG A 237 8.64 23.23 -13.40
C ARG A 237 8.52 21.75 -13.04
N ASP A 238 7.74 21.00 -13.82
CA ASP A 238 7.70 19.54 -13.73
C ASP A 238 9.09 18.92 -13.99
N VAL A 239 9.20 17.62 -13.74
CA VAL A 239 10.45 16.87 -13.89
C VAL A 239 11.07 17.06 -15.28
N GLY A 240 12.40 17.15 -15.33
CA GLY A 240 13.14 17.26 -16.59
C GLY A 240 12.99 16.01 -17.49
N PRO A 241 13.54 16.03 -18.72
CA PRO A 241 13.36 14.96 -19.70
C PRO A 241 13.75 13.56 -19.20
N LEU A 242 14.83 13.47 -18.42
CA LEU A 242 15.27 12.22 -17.79
C LEU A 242 14.28 11.73 -16.73
N GLY A 243 13.69 12.64 -15.96
CA GLY A 243 12.63 12.32 -15.01
C GLY A 243 11.37 11.84 -15.70
N VAL A 244 10.96 12.48 -16.80
CA VAL A 244 9.85 12.01 -17.65
C VAL A 244 10.12 10.61 -18.18
N ALA A 245 11.33 10.34 -18.69
CA ALA A 245 11.71 9.01 -19.16
C ALA A 245 11.66 7.97 -18.03
N GLY A 246 12.12 8.32 -16.82
CA GLY A 246 12.05 7.45 -15.65
C GLY A 246 10.62 7.13 -15.22
N LEU A 247 9.74 8.16 -15.14
CA LEU A 247 8.32 7.97 -14.84
C LEU A 247 7.62 7.16 -15.92
N ALA A 248 7.92 7.40 -17.20
CA ALA A 248 7.37 6.64 -18.31
C ALA A 248 7.82 5.17 -18.27
N LEU A 249 9.10 4.90 -18.00
CA LEU A 249 9.63 3.54 -17.87
C LEU A 249 8.95 2.78 -16.73
N LEU A 250 8.80 3.41 -15.56
CA LEU A 250 8.13 2.81 -14.40
C LEU A 250 6.63 2.60 -14.65
N GLY A 251 5.97 3.57 -15.29
CA GLY A 251 4.55 3.47 -15.68
C GLY A 251 4.30 2.38 -16.71
N LEU A 252 5.14 2.31 -17.76
CA LEU A 252 5.13 1.21 -18.72
C LEU A 252 5.47 -0.12 -18.06
N GLY A 253 6.35 -0.15 -17.06
CA GLY A 253 6.64 -1.33 -16.25
C GLY A 253 5.40 -1.88 -15.53
N CYS A 254 4.58 -1.00 -14.95
CA CYS A 254 3.35 -1.40 -14.25
C CYS A 254 2.34 -2.12 -15.14
N VAL A 255 2.26 -1.76 -16.43
CA VAL A 255 1.35 -2.38 -17.42
C VAL A 255 2.04 -3.52 -18.17
N GLY A 256 3.28 -3.32 -18.60
CA GLY A 256 4.06 -4.27 -19.38
C GLY A 256 4.33 -5.56 -18.62
N VAL A 257 4.72 -5.47 -17.33
CA VAL A 257 4.95 -6.66 -16.48
C VAL A 257 3.65 -7.47 -16.29
N ALA A 258 2.50 -6.81 -16.29
CA ALA A 258 1.20 -7.48 -16.28
C ALA A 258 0.94 -8.19 -17.62
N ALA A 259 1.17 -7.51 -18.74
CA ALA A 259 0.96 -8.06 -20.08
C ALA A 259 1.83 -9.29 -20.35
N VAL A 260 3.07 -9.31 -19.86
CA VAL A 260 3.99 -10.46 -19.99
C VAL A 260 4.01 -11.39 -18.77
N ALA A 261 2.99 -11.34 -17.91
CA ALA A 261 2.91 -12.14 -16.69
C ALA A 261 3.25 -13.63 -16.88
N PRO A 262 2.71 -14.33 -17.89
CA PRO A 262 3.04 -15.74 -18.12
C PRO A 262 4.52 -16.02 -18.37
N LEU A 263 5.25 -15.09 -18.98
CA LEU A 263 6.67 -15.29 -19.33
C LEU A 263 7.56 -15.25 -18.10
N TRP A 264 7.39 -14.25 -17.24
CA TRP A 264 8.24 -14.14 -16.05
C TRP A 264 7.78 -15.07 -14.92
N ILE A 265 6.51 -15.51 -14.91
CA ILE A 265 6.07 -16.62 -14.05
C ILE A 265 6.82 -17.92 -14.38
N ARG A 266 7.19 -18.19 -15.64
CA ARG A 266 8.06 -19.34 -15.98
C ARG A 266 9.42 -19.26 -15.29
N VAL A 267 9.98 -18.05 -15.15
CA VAL A 267 11.23 -17.82 -14.41
C VAL A 267 11.02 -18.10 -12.92
N LEU A 268 9.89 -17.67 -12.35
CA LEU A 268 9.54 -18.01 -10.97
C LEU A 268 9.36 -19.52 -10.75
N ILE A 269 8.73 -20.22 -11.69
CA ILE A 269 8.56 -21.68 -11.64
C ILE A 269 9.91 -22.38 -11.60
N ALA A 270 10.90 -21.92 -12.38
CA ALA A 270 12.25 -22.45 -12.32
C ALA A 270 12.90 -22.24 -10.94
N GLY A 271 12.69 -21.07 -10.32
CA GLY A 271 13.14 -20.77 -8.96
C GLY A 271 12.42 -21.56 -7.86
N LEU A 272 11.17 -21.96 -8.10
CA LEU A 272 10.36 -22.76 -7.18
C LEU A 272 10.62 -24.26 -7.26
N ASN A 273 11.27 -24.73 -8.34
CA ASN A 273 11.61 -26.14 -8.54
C ASN A 273 12.27 -26.82 -7.32
N PRO A 274 13.31 -26.25 -6.68
CA PRO A 274 13.92 -26.88 -5.50
C PRO A 274 13.01 -26.93 -4.26
N VAL A 275 11.92 -26.14 -4.21
CA VAL A 275 11.04 -26.03 -3.04
C VAL A 275 9.84 -26.99 -3.13
N VAL A 276 9.18 -27.03 -4.29
CA VAL A 276 7.91 -27.75 -4.49
C VAL A 276 7.92 -28.72 -5.67
N GLY A 277 8.98 -28.75 -6.47
CA GLY A 277 9.06 -29.47 -7.74
C GLY A 277 8.45 -28.71 -8.91
N ARG A 278 9.06 -28.84 -10.09
CA ARG A 278 8.65 -28.13 -11.30
C ARG A 278 7.22 -28.44 -11.72
N ASP A 279 6.77 -29.70 -11.62
CA ASP A 279 5.45 -30.11 -12.08
C ASP A 279 4.33 -29.45 -11.28
N VAL A 280 4.54 -29.30 -9.96
CA VAL A 280 3.62 -28.60 -9.07
C VAL A 280 3.59 -27.12 -9.40
N ALA A 281 4.75 -26.47 -9.50
CA ALA A 281 4.81 -25.04 -9.80
C ALA A 281 4.28 -24.72 -11.21
N ALA A 282 4.50 -25.61 -12.19
CA ALA A 282 4.01 -25.49 -13.55
C ALA A 282 2.47 -25.52 -13.64
N GLY A 283 1.78 -26.05 -12.63
CA GLY A 283 0.32 -25.99 -12.54
C GLY A 283 -0.24 -24.55 -12.59
N ALA A 284 0.57 -23.53 -12.30
CA ALA A 284 0.18 -22.12 -12.44
C ALA A 284 -0.05 -21.67 -13.90
N LEU A 285 0.40 -22.45 -14.89
CA LEU A 285 0.21 -22.20 -16.31
C LEU A 285 -0.80 -23.20 -16.87
N LYS A 286 -2.01 -22.73 -17.19
CA LYS A 286 -3.03 -23.56 -17.88
C LYS A 286 -2.63 -23.80 -19.33
N SER A 287 -2.12 -22.76 -19.98
CA SER A 287 -1.56 -22.77 -21.33
C SER A 287 -0.46 -21.71 -21.43
N GLU A 288 0.17 -21.55 -22.58
CA GLU A 288 1.33 -20.66 -22.74
C GLU A 288 1.09 -19.21 -22.27
N TRP A 289 -0.15 -18.73 -22.40
CA TRP A 289 -0.56 -17.35 -22.13
C TRP A 289 -1.71 -17.23 -21.13
N VAL A 290 -2.17 -18.36 -20.55
CA VAL A 290 -3.28 -18.39 -19.60
C VAL A 290 -2.78 -18.86 -18.26
N LEU A 291 -2.98 -18.01 -17.26
CA LEU A 291 -2.71 -18.30 -15.87
C LEU A 291 -3.91 -18.99 -15.24
N GLN A 292 -3.63 -19.90 -14.34
CA GLN A 292 -4.60 -20.44 -13.41
C GLN A 292 -3.94 -20.50 -12.04
N PRO A 293 -4.70 -20.48 -10.94
CA PRO A 293 -4.13 -20.92 -9.68
C PRO A 293 -3.65 -22.36 -9.88
N VAL A 294 -2.54 -22.74 -9.23
CA VAL A 294 -1.90 -24.07 -9.39
C VAL A 294 -2.90 -25.25 -9.30
N TYR A 295 -4.07 -25.01 -8.69
CA TYR A 295 -5.24 -25.86 -8.76
C TYR A 295 -6.08 -25.64 -10.02
N ALA A 296 -6.09 -26.64 -10.90
CA ALA A 296 -6.98 -26.68 -12.06
C ALA A 296 -8.48 -26.57 -11.67
N GLU A 297 -9.28 -26.06 -12.62
CA GLU A 297 -10.75 -25.94 -12.58
C GLU A 297 -11.35 -24.90 -11.63
N PHE A 298 -10.55 -24.15 -10.87
CA PHE A 298 -11.08 -23.10 -10.02
C PHE A 298 -11.35 -21.80 -10.80
N SER A 299 -10.37 -21.33 -11.56
CA SER A 299 -10.41 -20.06 -12.28
C SER A 299 -9.34 -20.04 -13.37
N ALA A 300 -9.49 -19.14 -14.35
CA ALA A 300 -8.47 -18.87 -15.35
C ALA A 300 -8.43 -17.37 -15.63
N LEU A 301 -7.23 -16.79 -15.56
CA LEU A 301 -6.97 -15.39 -15.88
C LEU A 301 -5.91 -15.34 -16.98
N SER A 302 -6.10 -14.53 -18.01
CA SER A 302 -5.03 -14.23 -18.95
C SER A 302 -4.73 -12.74 -18.95
N PRO A 303 -3.73 -12.29 -18.16
CA PRO A 303 -3.29 -10.90 -18.17
C PRO A 303 -2.83 -10.43 -19.56
N SER A 304 -2.21 -11.32 -20.33
CA SER A 304 -1.78 -11.05 -21.71
C SER A 304 -2.96 -10.80 -22.64
N TRP A 305 -4.01 -11.62 -22.56
CA TRP A 305 -5.23 -11.35 -23.34
C TRP A 305 -5.97 -10.12 -22.85
N LEU A 306 -6.00 -9.84 -21.55
CA LEU A 306 -6.57 -8.58 -21.03
C LEU A 306 -5.84 -7.37 -21.61
N ALA A 307 -4.51 -7.41 -21.68
CA ALA A 307 -3.68 -6.36 -22.27
C ALA A 307 -3.94 -6.12 -23.76
N VAL A 308 -4.48 -7.10 -24.48
CA VAL A 308 -4.86 -6.97 -25.89
C VAL A 308 -6.33 -6.57 -26.02
N VAL A 309 -7.23 -7.31 -25.37
CA VAL A 309 -8.68 -7.18 -25.53
C VAL A 309 -9.19 -5.87 -24.96
N MET A 310 -8.74 -5.41 -23.79
CA MET A 310 -9.26 -4.18 -23.19
C MET A 310 -8.94 -2.94 -24.03
N PRO A 311 -7.69 -2.72 -24.52
CA PRO A 311 -7.41 -1.64 -25.46
C PRO A 311 -8.18 -1.77 -26.77
N LEU A 312 -8.33 -2.98 -27.33
CA LEU A 312 -9.13 -3.20 -28.54
C LEU A 312 -10.61 -2.86 -28.34
N LEU A 313 -11.20 -3.22 -27.20
CA LEU A 313 -12.57 -2.86 -26.86
C LEU A 313 -12.70 -1.35 -26.69
N LEU A 314 -11.74 -0.69 -26.03
CA LEU A 314 -11.72 0.76 -25.92
C LEU A 314 -11.64 1.43 -27.30
N LEU A 315 -10.75 0.95 -28.18
CA LEU A 315 -10.65 1.42 -29.56
C LEU A 315 -11.93 1.16 -30.36
N GLY A 316 -12.60 0.02 -30.12
CA GLY A 316 -13.89 -0.30 -30.71
C GLY A 316 -14.99 0.67 -30.26
N VAL A 317 -15.07 0.95 -28.96
CA VAL A 317 -16.01 1.94 -28.39
C VAL A 317 -15.70 3.34 -28.93
N LEU A 318 -14.42 3.73 -29.01
CA LEU A 318 -13.99 4.99 -29.60
C LEU A 318 -14.37 5.06 -31.08
N GLY A 319 -14.07 4.04 -31.87
CA GLY A 319 -14.41 3.97 -33.30
C GLY A 319 -15.91 4.03 -33.53
N MET A 320 -16.69 3.31 -32.72
CA MET A 320 -18.15 3.35 -32.75
C MET A 320 -18.67 4.74 -32.38
N SER A 321 -18.10 5.38 -31.36
CA SER A 321 -18.45 6.74 -30.95
C SER A 321 -18.09 7.79 -32.00
N VAL A 322 -16.97 7.62 -32.73
CA VAL A 322 -16.59 8.49 -33.86
C VAL A 322 -17.58 8.31 -35.02
N ALA A 323 -17.91 7.05 -35.35
CA ALA A 323 -18.82 6.71 -36.44
C ALA A 323 -20.24 7.26 -36.20
N PHE A 324 -20.78 7.07 -35.00
CA PHE A 324 -22.10 7.61 -34.63
C PHE A 324 -22.09 9.10 -34.28
N GLY A 325 -20.93 9.64 -33.90
CA GLY A 325 -20.77 11.03 -33.46
C GLY A 325 -20.72 12.08 -34.58
N ARG A 326 -20.84 11.69 -35.85
CA ARG A 326 -20.83 12.60 -37.03
C ARG A 326 -19.67 13.62 -37.00
N GLY A 327 -18.48 13.19 -36.58
CA GLY A 327 -17.28 14.03 -36.50
C GLY A 327 -17.24 15.00 -35.31
N ARG A 328 -18.25 15.03 -34.43
CA ARG A 328 -18.30 15.91 -33.25
C ARG A 328 -17.72 15.30 -31.97
N MET A 329 -17.21 14.07 -32.01
CA MET A 329 -16.72 13.37 -30.81
C MET A 329 -15.58 14.13 -30.11
N PHE A 330 -14.67 14.72 -30.88
CA PHE A 330 -13.53 15.48 -30.36
C PHE A 330 -13.84 16.98 -30.19
N ALA A 331 -15.07 17.41 -30.48
CA ALA A 331 -15.47 18.80 -30.30
C ALA A 331 -15.60 19.10 -28.80
N VAL A 332 -14.63 19.82 -28.25
CA VAL A 332 -14.64 20.21 -26.84
C VAL A 332 -15.68 21.30 -26.62
N ARG A 333 -16.82 20.94 -26.00
CA ARG A 333 -17.81 21.91 -25.54
C ARG A 333 -17.51 22.31 -24.10
N ARG A 334 -17.01 23.53 -23.89
CA ARG A 334 -16.88 24.10 -22.53
C ARG A 334 -18.23 24.65 -22.10
N VAL A 335 -18.90 23.96 -21.19
CA VAL A 335 -20.12 24.42 -20.54
C VAL A 335 -19.88 24.54 -19.04
N PRO A 336 -20.61 25.43 -18.34
CA PRO A 336 -20.71 25.36 -16.90
C PRO A 336 -21.16 23.95 -16.50
N VAL A 337 -20.49 23.36 -15.51
CA VAL A 337 -20.84 22.03 -14.98
C VAL A 337 -22.32 22.02 -14.62
N TRP A 338 -23.06 20.96 -15.02
CA TRP A 338 -24.47 20.78 -14.64
C TRP A 338 -24.55 20.71 -13.11
N ARG A 339 -25.17 21.73 -12.53
CA ARG A 339 -25.35 21.93 -11.08
C ARG A 339 -26.84 21.75 -10.81
N SER A 340 -27.24 21.11 -9.71
CA SER A 340 -28.64 20.93 -9.31
C SER A 340 -29.36 22.27 -9.08
N ALA A 341 -29.67 22.99 -10.18
CA ALA A 341 -30.32 24.29 -10.27
C ALA A 341 -29.64 25.49 -9.55
N THR A 342 -28.46 25.35 -8.95
CA THR A 342 -27.78 26.46 -8.26
C THR A 342 -26.50 26.94 -8.94
N GLY A 343 -26.24 28.24 -8.81
CA GLY A 343 -25.08 28.96 -9.35
C GLY A 343 -23.77 28.60 -8.67
N GLY A 344 -23.27 27.37 -8.90
CA GLY A 344 -21.86 27.05 -8.80
C GLY A 344 -21.31 26.68 -7.44
N VAL A 345 -20.73 25.49 -7.41
CA VAL A 345 -19.78 25.08 -6.38
C VAL A 345 -18.38 25.40 -6.90
N THR A 346 -18.01 26.68 -6.87
CA THR A 346 -16.63 27.16 -7.05
C THR A 346 -16.22 27.85 -5.77
N GLY A 347 -14.96 27.69 -5.35
CA GLY A 347 -14.52 28.09 -4.01
C GLY A 347 -14.80 27.00 -2.97
N GLU A 348 -15.16 27.42 -1.76
CA GLU A 348 -15.09 26.61 -0.53
C GLU A 348 -16.08 25.43 -0.47
N ASN A 349 -17.18 25.47 -1.23
CA ASN A 349 -18.21 24.42 -1.19
C ASN A 349 -17.84 23.18 -2.03
N GLN A 350 -16.69 23.17 -2.71
CA GLN A 350 -16.27 22.06 -3.59
C GLN A 350 -15.92 20.81 -2.80
N TYR A 351 -16.14 19.65 -3.43
CA TYR A 351 -15.66 18.40 -2.86
C TYR A 351 -14.13 18.42 -2.82
N THR A 352 -13.57 18.34 -1.62
CA THR A 352 -12.13 18.29 -1.37
C THR A 352 -11.69 16.83 -1.18
N PRO A 353 -10.39 16.52 -1.38
CA PRO A 353 -9.83 15.22 -1.00
C PRO A 353 -10.15 14.82 0.45
N PHE A 354 -10.14 15.80 1.35
CA PHE A 354 -10.52 15.62 2.75
C PHE A 354 -12.01 15.29 2.91
N GLY A 355 -12.90 16.04 2.25
CA GLY A 355 -14.34 15.80 2.24
C GLY A 355 -14.72 14.41 1.72
N PHE A 356 -14.02 13.93 0.69
CA PHE A 356 -14.19 12.57 0.14
C PHE A 356 -13.88 11.47 1.13
N ALA A 357 -12.83 11.64 1.93
CA ALA A 357 -12.46 10.67 2.95
C ALA A 357 -13.34 10.76 4.21
N ASN A 358 -14.19 11.78 4.37
CA ASN A 358 -14.89 12.05 5.62
C ASN A 358 -15.85 10.92 6.09
N PRO A 359 -16.67 10.29 5.22
CA PRO A 359 -17.49 9.16 5.64
C PRO A 359 -16.63 8.00 6.16
N THR A 360 -15.56 7.67 5.42
CA THR A 360 -14.60 6.63 5.80
C THR A 360 -13.88 6.97 7.10
N ARG A 361 -13.45 8.24 7.28
CA ARG A 361 -12.84 8.74 8.52
C ARG A 361 -13.76 8.56 9.72
N LYS A 362 -15.05 8.90 9.58
CA LYS A 362 -16.03 8.72 10.67
C LYS A 362 -16.24 7.25 11.04
N VAL A 363 -16.35 6.36 10.06
CA VAL A 363 -16.46 4.91 10.31
C VAL A 363 -15.20 4.37 10.98
N LEU A 364 -14.03 4.82 10.53
CA LEU A 364 -12.74 4.39 11.06
C LEU A 364 -12.32 5.13 12.34
N ALA A 365 -13.05 6.16 12.77
CA ALA A 365 -12.63 7.02 13.89
C ALA A 365 -12.44 6.23 15.19
N ASN A 366 -13.33 5.28 15.46
CA ASN A 366 -13.22 4.41 16.64
C ASN A 366 -12.09 3.39 16.52
N LEU A 367 -11.80 2.91 15.30
CA LEU A 367 -10.75 1.92 15.04
C LEU A 367 -9.35 2.54 15.07
N LEU A 368 -9.20 3.70 14.44
CA LEU A 368 -7.94 4.42 14.30
C LEU A 368 -7.71 5.45 15.41
N LEU A 369 -8.69 5.64 16.31
CA LEU A 369 -8.68 6.64 17.36
C LEU A 369 -8.34 8.05 16.85
N THR A 370 -8.82 8.42 15.66
CA THR A 370 -8.56 9.74 15.09
C THR A 370 -9.22 10.80 15.94
N GLN A 371 -8.43 11.74 16.45
CA GLN A 371 -8.95 12.91 17.15
C GLN A 371 -9.01 14.09 16.19
N SER A 372 -10.16 14.76 16.18
CA SER A 372 -10.37 15.95 15.39
C SER A 372 -10.44 17.16 16.30
N GLU A 373 -9.49 18.07 16.15
CA GLU A 373 -9.57 19.38 16.79
C GLU A 373 -10.03 20.41 15.76
N LEU A 374 -11.06 21.16 16.17
CA LEU A 374 -11.63 22.25 15.40
C LEU A 374 -10.89 23.52 15.82
N THR A 375 -9.90 23.94 15.04
CA THR A 375 -9.17 25.17 15.28
C THR A 375 -9.88 26.29 14.54
N VAL A 376 -10.48 27.24 15.25
CA VAL A 376 -10.99 28.46 14.60
C VAL A 376 -9.77 29.24 14.12
N LEU A 377 -9.59 29.39 12.81
CA LEU A 377 -8.55 30.25 12.27
C LEU A 377 -9.03 31.70 12.44
N GLU A 378 -8.58 32.34 13.51
CA GLU A 378 -8.78 33.78 13.68
C GLU A 378 -7.98 34.54 12.61
N ARG A 379 -8.67 35.48 11.96
CA ARG A 379 -8.18 36.22 10.79
C ARG A 379 -7.00 37.13 11.18
N GLU A 380 -5.88 37.03 10.48
CA GLU A 380 -4.89 38.11 10.47
C GLU A 380 -5.56 39.39 9.96
N THR A 381 -5.77 40.34 10.86
CA THR A 381 -6.41 41.65 10.61
C THR A 381 -5.52 42.52 9.71
N GLY A 382 -5.71 42.39 8.39
CA GLY A 382 -5.06 43.25 7.39
C GLY A 382 -6.00 43.91 6.37
N GLY A 383 -7.33 43.76 6.52
CA GLY A 383 -8.30 44.30 5.56
C GLY A 383 -8.87 45.66 5.96
N ARG A 384 -8.67 46.68 5.11
CA ARG A 384 -9.24 48.04 5.28
C ARG A 384 -10.78 47.98 5.33
N THR A 385 -11.35 48.71 6.29
CA THR A 385 -12.79 48.95 6.46
C THR A 385 -13.38 49.59 5.19
N GLY A 386 -14.32 48.92 4.51
CA GLY A 386 -15.09 49.52 3.41
C GLY A 386 -15.50 48.60 2.24
N ASP A 387 -15.19 47.31 2.26
CA ASP A 387 -15.55 46.40 1.14
C ASP A 387 -16.99 45.85 1.30
N PRO A 388 -17.93 46.04 0.36
CA PRO A 388 -19.29 45.48 0.45
C PRO A 388 -19.35 43.94 0.37
N HIS A 389 -18.21 43.25 0.17
CA HIS A 389 -18.09 41.79 0.35
C HIS A 389 -17.69 41.35 1.77
N TYR A 390 -17.60 42.29 2.72
CA TYR A 390 -17.11 42.04 4.09
C TYR A 390 -17.98 41.05 4.91
N ASP A 391 -19.29 41.00 4.63
CA ASP A 391 -20.26 40.22 5.44
C ASP A 391 -20.52 38.79 4.93
N ALA A 392 -19.92 38.36 3.81
CA ALA A 392 -20.20 37.05 3.21
C ALA A 392 -19.17 35.94 3.55
N ALA A 393 -18.06 36.27 4.22
CA ALA A 393 -16.98 35.32 4.51
C ALA A 393 -17.07 34.82 5.96
N GLY A 394 -17.69 33.66 6.15
CA GLY A 394 -17.80 32.99 7.45
C GLY A 394 -16.46 32.66 8.10
N ALA A 395 -16.49 32.43 9.41
CA ALA A 395 -15.33 32.00 10.19
C ALA A 395 -14.70 30.75 9.58
N HIS A 396 -13.40 30.80 9.29
CA HIS A 396 -12.69 29.68 8.69
C HIS A 396 -12.37 28.66 9.79
N LEU A 397 -13.00 27.50 9.73
CA LEU A 397 -12.69 26.39 10.63
C LEU A 397 -11.51 25.62 10.05
N GLY A 398 -10.32 25.80 10.63
CA GLY A 398 -9.18 24.93 10.39
C GLY A 398 -9.44 23.58 11.07
N TYR A 399 -9.29 22.50 10.32
CA TYR A 399 -9.45 21.16 10.88
C TYR A 399 -8.08 20.49 10.94
N THR A 400 -7.59 20.23 12.14
CA THR A 400 -6.39 19.42 12.32
C THR A 400 -6.81 18.01 12.73
N ASN A 401 -6.28 17.01 12.02
CA ASN A 401 -6.57 15.61 12.29
C ASN A 401 -5.30 14.92 12.77
N ASP A 402 -5.24 14.58 14.05
CA ASP A 402 -4.13 13.77 14.56
C ASP A 402 -4.52 12.28 14.43
N VAL A 403 -3.85 11.59 13.51
CA VAL A 403 -4.04 10.16 13.30
C VAL A 403 -3.15 9.43 14.30
N VAL A 404 -3.76 8.98 15.40
CA VAL A 404 -3.06 8.23 16.44
C VAL A 404 -2.52 6.92 15.87
N GLU A 405 -1.21 6.71 15.95
CA GLU A 405 -0.60 5.41 15.62
C GLU A 405 -1.03 4.36 16.66
N VAL A 406 -2.06 3.55 16.32
CA VAL A 406 -2.67 2.53 17.19
C VAL A 406 -1.62 1.58 17.77
N VAL A 407 -0.71 1.08 16.92
CA VAL A 407 0.37 0.17 17.33
C VAL A 407 1.35 0.86 18.29
N GLU A 408 1.66 2.14 18.08
CA GLU A 408 2.55 2.85 19.00
C GLU A 408 1.90 3.01 20.36
N ARG A 409 0.63 3.43 20.37
CA ARG A 409 -0.11 3.75 21.59
C ARG A 409 -0.35 2.51 22.44
N PHE A 410 -0.75 1.40 21.85
CA PHE A 410 -1.16 0.21 22.60
C PHE A 410 -0.06 -0.85 22.76
N LEU A 411 0.94 -0.90 21.88
CA LEU A 411 2.02 -1.88 21.99
C LEU A 411 3.31 -1.24 22.52
N PHE A 412 3.85 -0.24 21.82
CA PHE A 412 5.20 0.26 22.11
C PHE A 412 5.29 1.22 23.30
N ARG A 413 4.37 2.18 23.43
CA ARG A 413 4.34 3.12 24.57
C ARG A 413 4.22 2.41 25.92
N PRO A 414 3.33 1.42 26.12
CA PRO A 414 3.28 0.71 27.39
C PRO A 414 4.53 -0.15 27.62
N LEU A 415 5.13 -0.76 26.58
CA LEU A 415 6.38 -1.52 26.67
C LEU A 415 7.60 -0.63 26.98
N ARG A 416 7.58 0.65 26.65
CA ARG A 416 8.71 1.57 26.88
C ARG A 416 9.06 1.72 28.35
N ARG A 417 8.05 1.84 29.22
CA ARG A 417 8.26 2.04 30.67
C ARG A 417 8.97 0.85 31.36
N PRO A 418 8.49 -0.41 31.23
CA PRO A 418 9.18 -1.55 31.84
C PRO A 418 10.57 -1.77 31.24
N LEU A 419 10.75 -1.53 29.92
CA LEU A 419 12.05 -1.66 29.29
C LEU A 419 13.07 -0.64 29.84
N LEU A 420 12.65 0.63 29.98
CA LEU A 420 13.48 1.66 30.61
C LEU A 420 13.71 1.41 32.11
N LEU A 421 12.79 0.72 32.79
CA LEU A 421 13.01 0.26 34.16
C LEU A 421 14.10 -0.81 34.20
N ALA A 422 14.03 -1.82 33.33
CA ALA A 422 15.05 -2.86 33.21
C ALA A 422 16.43 -2.26 32.89
N VAL A 423 16.49 -1.31 31.95
CA VAL A 423 17.74 -0.58 31.64
C VAL A 423 18.27 0.17 32.86
N ARG A 424 17.40 0.83 33.64
CA ARG A 424 17.82 1.52 34.88
C ARG A 424 18.33 0.55 35.94
N ILE A 425 17.72 -0.62 36.08
CA ILE A 425 18.19 -1.68 36.99
C ILE A 425 19.54 -2.21 36.51
N ALA A 426 19.69 -2.52 35.23
CA ALA A 426 20.96 -2.98 34.64
C ALA A 426 22.08 -1.95 34.84
N LYS A 427 21.79 -0.65 34.68
CA LYS A 427 22.75 0.42 34.97
C LYS A 427 23.17 0.46 36.45
N ARG A 428 22.29 0.11 37.39
CA ARG A 428 22.64 0.03 38.82
C ARG A 428 23.59 -1.13 39.13
N LEU A 429 23.55 -2.22 38.35
CA LEU A 429 24.51 -3.32 38.47
C LEU A 429 25.93 -2.89 38.06
N GLN A 430 26.05 -1.90 37.16
CA GLN A 430 27.32 -1.31 36.73
C GLN A 430 27.75 -0.15 37.66
N ASN A 431 27.91 -0.44 38.95
CA ASN A 431 28.23 0.57 39.97
C ASN A 431 29.74 0.87 40.11
N GLY A 432 30.60 0.26 39.27
CA GLY A 432 32.04 0.48 39.27
C GLY A 432 32.81 -0.22 40.41
N ARG A 433 32.15 -1.02 41.25
CA ARG A 433 32.79 -1.75 42.35
C ARG A 433 33.21 -3.15 41.92
N LEU A 434 34.51 -3.45 42.00
CA LEU A 434 35.08 -4.75 41.64
C LEU A 434 34.50 -5.91 42.46
N ASP A 435 34.29 -5.70 43.77
CA ASP A 435 33.75 -6.72 44.67
C ASP A 435 32.35 -7.19 44.24
N ALA A 436 31.52 -6.26 43.76
CA ALA A 436 30.18 -6.56 43.28
C ALA A 436 30.23 -7.38 41.99
N TYR A 437 31.17 -7.07 41.08
CA TYR A 437 31.36 -7.84 39.85
C TYR A 437 31.84 -9.27 40.10
N LEU A 438 32.76 -9.46 41.04
CA LEU A 438 33.21 -10.79 41.45
C LEU A 438 32.04 -11.61 42.03
N ALA A 439 31.21 -11.00 42.87
CA ALA A 439 30.01 -11.64 43.41
C ALA A 439 29.01 -12.01 42.30
N TYR A 440 28.74 -11.12 41.34
CA TYR A 440 27.84 -11.41 40.22
C TYR A 440 28.37 -12.54 39.33
N MET A 441 29.68 -12.57 39.05
CA MET A 441 30.28 -13.66 38.27
C MET A 441 30.18 -15.00 39.00
N LEU A 442 30.41 -15.03 40.32
CA LEU A 442 30.26 -16.24 41.11
C LEU A 442 28.80 -16.73 41.11
N ILE A 443 27.83 -15.83 41.30
CA ILE A 443 26.40 -16.15 41.25
C ILE A 443 26.02 -16.71 39.87
N ALA A 444 26.48 -16.06 38.79
CA ALA A 444 26.21 -16.52 37.43
C ALA A 444 26.80 -17.91 37.16
N LEU A 445 28.04 -18.16 37.61
CA LEU A 445 28.70 -19.46 37.49
C LEU A 445 27.94 -20.56 38.23
N LEU A 446 27.52 -20.29 39.48
CA LEU A 446 26.71 -21.22 40.27
C LEU A 446 25.35 -21.48 39.63
N ALA A 447 24.70 -20.47 39.07
CA ALA A 447 23.43 -20.61 38.37
C ALA A 447 23.57 -21.47 37.11
N VAL A 448 24.63 -21.27 36.32
CA VAL A 448 24.91 -22.10 35.13
C VAL A 448 25.19 -23.54 35.54
N LEU A 449 26.01 -23.76 36.57
CA LEU A 449 26.28 -25.11 37.11
C LEU A 449 24.99 -25.80 37.58
N ALA A 450 24.11 -25.09 38.27
CA ALA A 450 22.83 -25.63 38.72
C ALA A 450 21.90 -26.01 37.55
N VAL A 451 21.85 -25.19 36.50
CA VAL A 451 21.07 -25.49 35.29
C VAL A 451 21.63 -26.71 34.57
N VAL A 452 22.96 -26.79 34.41
CA VAL A 452 23.60 -27.95 33.78
C VAL A 452 23.37 -29.22 34.58
N ALA A 453 23.51 -29.17 35.90
CA ALA A 453 23.27 -30.31 36.78
C ALA A 453 21.80 -30.74 36.85
N GLY A 454 20.84 -29.83 36.61
CA GLY A 454 19.41 -30.16 36.53
C GLY A 454 18.94 -30.66 35.16
N LEU A 455 19.76 -30.48 34.12
CA LEU A 455 19.52 -30.96 32.76
C LEU A 455 20.27 -32.27 32.44
N ALA A 456 21.31 -32.58 33.21
CA ALA A 456 22.01 -33.88 33.24
C ALA A 456 21.25 -34.87 34.12
#